data_AF-S9VPZ5-F1
#
_entry.id   AF-S9VPZ5-F1
#
_cell.length_a   1.000
_cell.length_b   1.000
_cell.length_c   1.000
_cell.angle_alpha   90.00
_cell.angle_beta   90.00
_cell.angle_gamma   90.00
#
_symmetry.space_group_name_H-M   'P 1'
#
loop_
_entity.id
_entity.type
_entity.pdbx_description
1 polymer ?
#
loop_
_entity_poly.entity_id
_entity_poly.type
_entity_poly.pdbx_seq_one_letter_code
_entity_poly.pdbx_strand_id
1 'polypeptide(L)'
;MYYAVSYQFREDAILWTVAYIGSSTFRTWTFILWGSLIPIAVVLVDVLTRRVKSTVRRKLFHFIGVISFTPVVMIDPIFFAFAISTATSVCLMVEVGRFFQVYGTSRLSAFLKHHIDERESTDGIIRTHMYLIFGMGASLILHYRHVQNSIREIPAIMELAYNLIPGVISLGVIDSAAAIVGSSFMLRYRKALGGYLKNKFFTGRANPSISHKTTTGTIGGFVAGLLFWILILKLAEVPLMSLPTMYSFLMIAAATLTECFMDGIDNLQLPLVMISATCHLFALLMGESQLWLNEEMRRPNPTTASSLASALRSAWRNFKVNV
;
A
#
# COMPACT_ATOMS: atom_id res chain seq x y z
N MET A 1 15.54 16.62 17.46
CA MET A 1 14.88 15.34 17.11
C MET A 1 15.83 14.15 17.30
N TYR A 2 16.99 14.09 16.62
CA TYR A 2 17.97 13.00 16.80
C TYR A 2 18.34 12.71 18.27
N TYR A 3 18.66 13.73 19.06
CA TYR A 3 19.00 13.54 20.47
C TYR A 3 17.84 13.00 21.31
N ALA A 4 16.60 13.40 21.02
CA ALA A 4 15.42 12.92 21.73
C ALA A 4 15.13 11.43 21.41
N VAL A 5 15.27 11.04 20.14
CA VAL A 5 15.12 9.64 19.72
C VAL A 5 16.25 8.78 20.30
N SER A 6 17.49 9.24 20.23
CA SER A 6 18.65 8.53 20.78
C SER A 6 18.55 8.39 22.30
N TYR A 7 18.04 9.42 22.99
CA TYR A 7 17.76 9.35 24.43
C TYR A 7 16.70 8.29 24.74
N GLN A 8 15.61 8.23 23.97
CA GLN A 8 14.55 7.23 24.16
C GLN A 8 15.05 5.79 23.91
N PHE A 9 15.89 5.61 22.90
CA PHE A 9 16.50 4.30 22.59
C PHE A 9 17.65 3.94 23.52
N ARG A 10 18.17 4.90 24.30
CA ARG A 10 19.41 4.79 25.09
C ARG A 10 20.62 4.37 24.24
N GLU A 11 20.57 4.64 22.94
CA GLU A 11 21.56 4.24 21.92
C GLU A 11 21.58 5.30 20.81
N ASP A 12 22.63 5.31 19.98
CA ASP A 12 22.66 6.16 18.79
C ASP A 12 21.62 5.70 17.76
N ALA A 13 20.65 6.56 17.45
CA ALA A 13 19.53 6.22 16.58
C ALA A 13 19.94 5.93 15.12
N ILE A 14 20.99 6.60 14.62
CA ILE A 14 21.47 6.40 13.25
C ILE A 14 22.21 5.07 13.16
N LEU A 15 23.12 4.82 14.10
CA LEU A 15 23.87 3.58 14.18
C LEU A 15 22.94 2.38 14.38
N TRP A 16 21.92 2.51 15.25
CA TRP A 16 20.89 1.50 15.43
C TRP A 16 20.16 1.22 14.12
N THR A 17 19.77 2.25 13.37
CA THR A 17 19.06 2.09 12.09
C THR A 17 19.94 1.37 11.05
N VAL A 18 21.21 1.78 10.92
CA VAL A 18 22.16 1.15 10.00
C VAL A 18 22.38 -0.32 10.38
N ALA A 19 22.54 -0.62 11.67
CA ALA A 19 22.70 -1.98 12.14
C ALA A 19 21.43 -2.82 11.95
N TYR A 20 20.24 -2.24 12.15
CA TYR A 20 18.95 -2.92 11.95
C TYR A 20 18.69 -3.30 10.48
N ILE A 21 19.11 -2.44 9.54
CA ILE A 21 19.07 -2.76 8.10
C ILE A 21 20.14 -3.82 7.78
N GLY A 22 21.35 -3.65 8.31
CA GLY A 22 22.48 -4.56 8.11
C GLY A 22 22.34 -5.95 8.73
N SER A 23 21.44 -6.13 9.71
CA SER A 23 21.22 -7.40 10.38
C SER A 23 20.54 -8.45 9.51
N SER A 24 19.93 -8.04 8.39
CA SER A 24 19.30 -8.95 7.43
C SER A 24 19.80 -8.65 6.02
N THR A 25 20.25 -9.69 5.33
CA THR A 25 20.62 -9.60 3.91
C THR A 25 19.43 -9.16 3.06
N PHE A 26 18.22 -9.63 3.37
CA PHE A 26 16.99 -9.23 2.68
C PHE A 26 16.73 -7.72 2.81
N ARG A 27 16.83 -7.16 4.02
CA ARG A 27 16.66 -5.71 4.25
C ARG A 27 17.73 -4.89 3.55
N THR A 28 18.98 -5.32 3.63
CA THR A 28 20.11 -4.64 2.98
C THR A 28 19.90 -4.59 1.47
N TRP A 29 19.60 -5.73 0.84
CA TRP A 29 19.31 -5.77 -0.60
C TRP A 29 18.08 -4.96 -0.97
N THR A 30 17.02 -5.04 -0.18
CA THR A 30 15.80 -4.24 -0.40
C THR A 30 16.12 -2.76 -0.37
N PHE A 31 16.88 -2.30 0.63
CA PHE A 31 17.25 -0.89 0.77
C PHE A 31 18.12 -0.41 -0.40
N ILE A 32 19.09 -1.21 -0.84
CA ILE A 32 19.92 -0.92 -2.02
C ILE A 32 19.05 -0.86 -3.29
N LEU A 33 18.19 -1.86 -3.51
CA LEU A 33 17.31 -1.93 -4.68
C LEU A 33 16.32 -0.78 -4.72
N TRP A 34 15.75 -0.39 -3.58
CA TRP A 34 14.88 0.78 -3.51
C TRP A 34 15.65 2.07 -3.77
N GLY A 35 16.85 2.22 -3.19
CA GLY A 35 17.70 3.38 -3.41
C GLY A 35 18.16 3.56 -4.86
N SER A 36 18.29 2.47 -5.63
CA SER A 36 18.71 2.51 -7.04
C SER A 36 17.55 2.43 -8.03
N LEU A 37 16.69 1.41 -7.92
CA LEU A 37 15.70 1.08 -8.93
C LEU A 37 14.46 1.98 -8.88
N ILE A 38 14.02 2.45 -7.71
CA ILE A 38 12.85 3.35 -7.63
C ILE A 38 13.15 4.67 -8.35
N PRO A 39 14.27 5.37 -8.11
CA PRO A 39 14.61 6.57 -8.88
C PRO A 39 14.70 6.32 -10.39
N ILE A 40 15.32 5.20 -10.80
CA ILE A 40 15.39 4.81 -12.22
C ILE A 40 13.99 4.63 -12.78
N ALA A 41 13.11 3.88 -12.09
CA ALA A 41 11.75 3.64 -12.53
C ALA A 41 10.92 4.94 -12.63
N VAL A 42 11.09 5.86 -11.67
CA VAL A 42 10.43 7.18 -11.69
C VAL A 42 10.88 7.99 -12.91
N VAL A 43 12.18 8.04 -13.19
CA VAL A 43 12.72 8.74 -14.37
C VAL A 43 12.25 8.08 -15.66
N LEU A 44 12.24 6.74 -15.73
CA LEU A 44 11.75 6.01 -16.90
C LEU A 44 10.27 6.29 -17.15
N VAL A 45 9.43 6.29 -16.11
CA VAL A 45 8.02 6.65 -16.25
C VAL A 45 7.88 8.08 -16.75
N ASP A 46 8.59 9.05 -16.15
CA ASP A 46 8.52 10.46 -16.57
C ASP A 46 8.92 10.63 -18.06
N VAL A 47 10.00 9.99 -18.49
CA VAL A 47 10.51 10.11 -19.87
C VAL A 47 9.64 9.37 -20.88
N LEU A 48 9.26 8.13 -20.60
CA LEU A 48 8.56 7.27 -21.56
C LEU A 48 7.07 7.64 -21.69
N THR A 49 6.48 8.28 -20.68
CA THR A 49 5.02 8.54 -20.65
C THR A 49 4.64 10.00 -20.90
N ARG A 50 5.55 10.82 -21.43
CA ARG A 50 5.28 12.23 -21.76
C ARG A 50 4.08 12.45 -22.67
N ARG A 51 3.79 11.49 -23.55
CA ARG A 51 2.67 11.54 -24.51
C ARG A 51 1.44 10.73 -24.08
N VAL A 52 1.48 10.11 -22.90
CA VAL A 52 0.40 9.29 -22.36
C VAL A 52 -0.53 10.17 -21.52
N LYS A 53 -1.82 9.81 -21.44
CA LYS A 53 -2.79 10.50 -20.58
C LYS A 53 -2.28 10.57 -19.14
N SER A 54 -2.44 11.74 -18.50
CA SER A 54 -2.00 12.00 -17.12
C SER A 54 -2.50 10.94 -16.13
N THR A 55 -3.77 10.50 -16.28
CA THR A 55 -4.36 9.43 -15.47
C THR A 55 -3.54 8.14 -15.52
N VAL A 56 -3.13 7.69 -16.70
CA VAL A 56 -2.37 6.44 -16.87
C VAL A 56 -0.97 6.61 -16.30
N ARG A 57 -0.31 7.75 -16.56
CA ARG A 57 0.99 8.08 -15.96
C ARG A 57 0.95 8.03 -14.43
N ARG A 58 -0.09 8.60 -13.80
CA ARG A 58 -0.28 8.55 -12.35
C ARG A 58 -0.36 7.12 -11.81
N LYS A 59 -1.06 6.23 -12.53
CA LYS A 59 -1.19 4.82 -12.16
C LYS A 59 0.10 4.02 -12.37
N LEU A 60 1.00 4.44 -13.27
CA LEU A 60 2.32 3.79 -13.37
C LEU A 60 3.17 3.97 -12.10
N PHE A 61 3.07 5.12 -11.42
CA PHE A 61 3.70 5.28 -10.10
C PHE A 61 3.08 4.36 -9.04
N HIS A 62 1.79 4.03 -9.17
CA HIS A 62 1.16 3.05 -8.28
C HIS A 62 1.72 1.65 -8.53
N PHE A 63 1.94 1.28 -9.80
CA PHE A 63 2.58 0.00 -10.15
C PHE A 63 4.03 -0.11 -9.65
N ILE A 64 4.81 0.99 -9.67
CA ILE A 64 6.14 1.00 -9.03
C ILE A 64 6.02 0.62 -7.56
N GLY A 65 5.04 1.19 -6.85
CA GLY A 65 4.76 0.85 -5.46
C GLY A 65 4.36 -0.62 -5.28
N VAL A 66 3.43 -1.13 -6.10
CA VAL A 66 3.02 -2.55 -6.04
C VAL A 66 4.22 -3.48 -6.18
N ILE A 67 5.06 -3.27 -7.19
CA ILE A 67 6.23 -4.13 -7.45
C ILE A 67 7.27 -4.01 -6.33
N SER A 68 7.54 -2.78 -5.88
CA SER A 68 8.61 -2.52 -4.91
C SER A 68 8.22 -2.94 -3.49
N PHE A 69 6.94 -2.83 -3.14
CA PHE A 69 6.45 -3.00 -1.76
C PHE A 69 5.96 -4.41 -1.48
N THR A 70 5.32 -5.07 -2.45
CA THR A 70 4.73 -6.42 -2.24
C THR A 70 5.70 -7.41 -1.61
N PRO A 71 6.94 -7.60 -2.11
CA PRO A 71 7.86 -8.59 -1.53
C PRO A 71 8.20 -8.29 -0.07
N VAL A 72 8.36 -7.01 0.26
CA VAL A 72 8.74 -6.56 1.61
C VAL A 72 7.57 -6.69 2.56
N VAL A 73 6.36 -6.33 2.13
CA VAL A 73 5.13 -6.50 2.93
C VAL A 73 4.86 -7.98 3.23
N MET A 74 5.20 -8.90 2.32
CA MET A 74 5.03 -10.34 2.52
C MET A 74 6.10 -10.96 3.43
N ILE A 75 7.36 -10.53 3.28
CA ILE A 75 8.51 -11.15 3.96
C ILE A 75 8.84 -10.46 5.29
N ASP A 76 8.84 -9.13 5.31
CA ASP A 76 9.22 -8.30 6.48
C ASP A 76 8.29 -7.08 6.64
N PRO A 77 7.03 -7.31 7.07
CA PRO A 77 6.05 -6.23 7.21
C PRO A 77 6.43 -5.20 8.27
N ILE A 78 7.19 -5.58 9.30
CA ILE A 78 7.69 -4.65 10.34
C ILE A 78 8.72 -3.70 9.73
N PHE A 79 9.70 -4.23 8.98
CA PHE A 79 10.65 -3.38 8.26
C PHE A 79 9.94 -2.47 7.26
N PHE A 80 8.94 -2.99 6.54
CA PHE A 80 8.12 -2.17 5.65
C PHE A 80 7.42 -1.02 6.39
N ALA A 81 6.76 -1.31 7.51
CA ALA A 81 6.09 -0.31 8.35
C ALA A 81 7.06 0.78 8.82
N PHE A 82 8.25 0.40 9.26
CA PHE A 82 9.31 1.33 9.64
C PHE A 82 9.77 2.20 8.46
N ALA A 83 10.09 1.58 7.32
CA ALA A 83 10.59 2.27 6.16
C ALA A 83 9.55 3.23 5.55
N ILE A 84 8.29 2.80 5.43
CA ILE A 84 7.21 3.62 4.87
C ILE A 84 6.82 4.76 5.81
N SER A 85 6.87 4.57 7.13
CA SER A 85 6.67 5.65 8.12
C SER A 85 7.77 6.70 8.01
N THR A 86 9.03 6.25 7.85
CA THR A 86 10.19 7.13 7.67
C THR A 86 10.09 7.89 6.36
N ALA A 87 9.78 7.21 5.25
CA ALA A 87 9.59 7.83 3.95
C ALA A 87 8.45 8.86 3.96
N THR A 88 7.31 8.53 4.59
CA THR A 88 6.18 9.46 4.75
C THR A 88 6.61 10.72 5.52
N SER A 89 7.34 10.55 6.62
CA SER A 89 7.83 11.67 7.44
C SER A 89 8.79 12.57 6.66
N VAL A 90 9.72 11.99 5.91
CA VAL A 90 10.65 12.74 5.04
C VAL A 90 9.89 13.47 3.94
N CYS A 91 8.93 12.82 3.27
CA CYS A 91 8.10 13.44 2.25
C CYS A 91 7.31 14.63 2.80
N LEU A 92 6.74 14.51 4.00
CA LEU A 92 6.06 15.61 4.68
C LEU A 92 7.00 16.78 4.96
N MET A 93 8.20 16.52 5.49
CA MET A 93 9.19 17.57 5.75
C MET A 93 9.63 18.28 4.46
N VAL A 94 9.90 17.51 3.41
CA VAL A 94 10.28 18.03 2.09
C VAL A 94 9.16 18.89 1.50
N GLU A 95 7.91 18.45 1.63
CA GLU A 95 6.74 19.17 1.13
C GLU A 95 6.49 20.48 1.89
N VAL A 96 6.66 20.48 3.21
CA VAL A 96 6.63 21.71 4.01
C VAL A 96 7.74 22.67 3.57
N GLY A 97 8.96 22.18 3.37
CA GLY A 97 10.06 22.99 2.86
C GLY A 97 9.78 23.57 1.48
N ARG A 98 9.16 22.78 0.58
CA ARG A 98 8.72 23.24 -0.74
C ARG A 98 7.65 24.34 -0.65
N PHE A 99 6.67 24.15 0.23
CA PHE A 99 5.59 25.13 0.45
C PHE A 99 6.14 26.48 0.91
N PHE A 100 7.11 26.48 1.83
CA PHE A 100 7.81 27.69 2.30
C PHE A 100 8.94 28.16 1.37
N GLN A 101 9.10 27.56 0.19
CA GLN A 101 10.13 27.92 -0.80
C GLN A 101 11.56 27.92 -0.24
N VAL A 102 11.87 26.97 0.64
CA VAL A 102 13.22 26.79 1.19
C VAL A 102 14.21 26.57 0.04
N TYR A 103 15.44 27.10 0.20
CA TYR A 103 16.50 26.99 -0.80
C TYR A 103 16.65 25.56 -1.36
N GLY A 104 16.71 25.43 -2.69
CA GLY A 104 16.88 24.14 -3.38
C GLY A 104 15.58 23.42 -3.79
N THR A 105 14.39 23.94 -3.45
CA THR A 105 13.10 23.28 -3.72
C THR A 105 12.47 23.60 -5.09
N SER A 106 13.09 24.47 -5.90
CA SER A 106 12.53 24.92 -7.19
C SER A 106 12.42 23.79 -8.22
N ARG A 107 13.46 22.96 -8.35
CA ARG A 107 13.46 21.79 -9.25
C ARG A 107 12.44 20.74 -8.82
N LEU A 108 12.35 20.50 -7.51
CA LEU A 108 11.35 19.59 -6.95
C LEU A 108 9.93 20.10 -7.22
N SER A 109 9.69 21.39 -7.04
CA SER A 109 8.39 22.01 -7.35
C SER A 109 7.99 21.82 -8.81
N ALA A 110 8.93 22.04 -9.75
CA ALA A 110 8.67 21.83 -11.17
C ALA A 110 8.34 20.36 -11.49
N PHE A 111 9.09 19.42 -10.91
CA PHE A 111 8.84 17.99 -11.08
C PHE A 111 7.48 17.56 -10.53
N LEU A 112 7.15 17.96 -9.30
CA LEU A 112 5.89 17.56 -8.66
C LEU A 112 4.68 18.16 -9.36
N LYS A 113 4.73 19.43 -9.79
CA LYS A 113 3.61 20.08 -10.53
C LYS A 113 3.22 19.33 -11.81
N HIS A 114 4.14 18.60 -12.43
CA HIS A 114 3.83 17.79 -13.61
C HIS A 114 3.10 16.48 -13.27
N HIS A 115 3.10 16.04 -12.01
CA HIS A 115 2.62 14.72 -11.58
C HIS A 115 1.47 14.77 -10.57
N ILE A 116 0.87 15.93 -10.35
CA ILE A 116 -0.30 16.10 -9.47
C ILE A 116 -1.61 15.66 -10.14
N ASP A 117 -2.61 15.38 -9.32
CA ASP A 117 -3.99 15.19 -9.76
C ASP A 117 -4.56 16.48 -10.40
N GLU A 118 -5.39 16.35 -11.42
CA GLU A 118 -6.09 17.47 -12.07
C GLU A 118 -7.01 18.23 -11.10
N ARG A 119 -7.44 17.57 -10.01
CA ARG A 119 -8.25 18.14 -8.94
C ARG A 119 -7.44 18.97 -7.94
N GLU A 120 -6.11 18.99 -8.05
CA GLU A 120 -5.21 19.60 -7.07
C GLU A 120 -4.68 20.98 -7.52
N SER A 121 -4.68 21.95 -6.61
CA SER A 121 -4.09 23.27 -6.83
C SER A 121 -2.56 23.22 -6.74
N THR A 122 -1.87 23.82 -7.70
CA THR A 122 -0.41 23.90 -7.76
C THR A 122 0.24 24.85 -6.73
N ASP A 123 -0.56 25.72 -6.10
CA ASP A 123 -0.08 26.75 -5.16
C ASP A 123 -0.17 26.34 -3.69
N GLY A 124 -0.84 25.22 -3.40
CA GLY A 124 -0.97 24.65 -2.06
C GLY A 124 0.00 23.50 -1.78
N ILE A 125 -0.23 22.83 -0.66
CA ILE A 125 0.43 21.56 -0.33
C ILE A 125 0.01 20.49 -1.35
N ILE A 126 1.00 19.81 -1.96
CA ILE A 126 0.86 18.74 -2.94
C ILE A 126 0.63 17.41 -2.21
N ARG A 127 -0.60 16.95 -2.25
CA ARG A 127 -1.09 15.79 -1.50
C ARG A 127 -1.03 14.51 -2.30
N THR A 128 -1.11 14.55 -3.62
CA THR A 128 -1.18 13.36 -4.49
C THR A 128 -0.11 12.32 -4.16
N HIS A 129 1.15 12.75 -4.04
CA HIS A 129 2.30 11.87 -3.77
C HIS A 129 2.40 11.44 -2.31
N MET A 130 2.09 12.34 -1.37
CA MET A 130 2.10 12.02 0.06
C MET A 130 1.05 10.97 0.40
N TYR A 131 -0.16 11.13 -0.15
CA TYR A 131 -1.24 10.19 0.05
C TYR A 131 -0.98 8.85 -0.64
N LEU A 132 -0.27 8.82 -1.78
CA LEU A 132 0.13 7.55 -2.39
C LEU A 132 1.02 6.73 -1.45
N ILE A 133 2.09 7.34 -0.92
CA ILE A 133 3.05 6.67 -0.04
C ILE A 133 2.35 6.25 1.26
N PHE A 134 1.63 7.18 1.90
CA PHE A 134 0.92 6.90 3.13
C PHE A 134 -0.16 5.83 2.91
N GLY A 135 -0.98 5.96 1.87
CA GLY A 135 -2.07 5.05 1.54
C GLY A 135 -1.60 3.62 1.29
N MET A 136 -0.45 3.44 0.63
CA MET A 136 0.14 2.11 0.42
C MET A 136 0.62 1.44 1.71
N GLY A 137 0.99 2.21 2.74
CA GLY A 137 1.49 1.69 4.01
C GLY A 137 0.56 1.85 5.21
N ALA A 138 -0.59 2.52 5.07
CA ALA A 138 -1.40 2.96 6.20
C ALA A 138 -1.84 1.81 7.11
N SER A 139 -2.20 0.65 6.54
CA SER A 139 -2.56 -0.52 7.33
C SER A 139 -1.38 -0.97 8.19
N LEU A 140 -0.20 -1.16 7.60
CA LEU A 140 1.00 -1.58 8.33
C LEU A 140 1.44 -0.56 9.38
N ILE A 141 1.41 0.73 9.07
CA ILE A 141 1.71 1.79 10.06
C ILE A 141 0.79 1.66 11.26
N LEU A 142 -0.52 1.46 11.03
CA LEU A 142 -1.48 1.33 12.10
C LEU A 142 -1.32 0.02 12.87
N HIS A 143 -1.13 -1.11 12.22
CA HIS A 143 -1.04 -2.40 12.91
C HIS A 143 0.27 -2.54 13.68
N TYR A 144 1.41 -2.19 13.07
CA TYR A 144 2.70 -2.47 13.67
C TYR A 144 3.14 -1.44 14.74
N ARG A 145 2.37 -0.36 14.95
CA ARG A 145 2.63 0.63 16.03
C ARG A 145 2.48 0.06 17.45
N HIS A 146 1.79 -1.07 17.61
CA HIS A 146 1.45 -1.67 18.90
C HIS A 146 1.94 -3.12 19.07
N VAL A 147 2.87 -3.59 18.22
CA VAL A 147 3.30 -5.01 18.18
C VAL A 147 3.88 -5.51 19.50
N GLN A 148 4.46 -4.64 20.32
CA GLN A 148 4.95 -5.05 21.64
C GLN A 148 3.84 -5.38 22.65
N ASN A 149 2.57 -5.10 22.33
CA ASN A 149 1.44 -5.27 23.25
C ASN A 149 0.39 -6.30 22.78
N SER A 150 0.59 -7.01 21.66
CA SER A 150 -0.39 -8.00 21.20
C SER A 150 -0.32 -9.28 22.05
N ILE A 151 -1.30 -9.47 22.92
CA ILE A 151 -1.44 -10.63 23.81
C ILE A 151 -1.85 -11.90 23.04
N ARG A 152 -2.31 -11.79 21.78
CA ARG A 152 -2.87 -12.90 21.00
C ARG A 152 -2.38 -12.89 19.55
N GLU A 153 -2.01 -14.07 19.04
CA GLU A 153 -1.57 -14.31 17.66
C GLU A 153 -2.75 -14.34 16.70
N ILE A 154 -2.69 -13.60 15.60
CA ILE A 154 -3.77 -13.50 14.59
C ILE A 154 -3.52 -14.53 13.46
N PRO A 155 -4.55 -15.04 12.74
CA PRO A 155 -4.36 -16.02 11.70
C PRO A 155 -3.62 -15.38 10.52
N ALA A 156 -2.64 -16.05 9.94
CA ALA A 156 -1.74 -15.44 8.96
C ALA A 156 -2.44 -14.96 7.67
N ILE A 157 -3.60 -15.52 7.30
CA ILE A 157 -4.43 -15.01 6.18
C ILE A 157 -5.02 -13.64 6.50
N MET A 158 -5.44 -13.42 7.74
CA MET A 158 -5.98 -12.14 8.18
C MET A 158 -4.87 -11.09 8.25
N GLU A 159 -3.69 -11.45 8.77
CA GLU A 159 -2.51 -10.58 8.75
C GLU A 159 -2.11 -10.24 7.30
N LEU A 160 -2.05 -11.23 6.40
CA LEU A 160 -1.73 -11.01 4.98
C LEU A 160 -2.74 -10.10 4.29
N ALA A 161 -4.02 -10.37 4.49
CA ALA A 161 -5.11 -9.58 3.94
C ALA A 161 -5.04 -8.13 4.46
N TYR A 162 -4.82 -7.95 5.75
CA TYR A 162 -4.68 -6.64 6.37
C TYR A 162 -3.46 -5.88 5.86
N ASN A 163 -2.34 -6.57 5.63
CA ASN A 163 -1.11 -5.98 5.16
C ASN A 163 -1.19 -5.55 3.69
N LEU A 164 -1.76 -6.38 2.79
CA LEU A 164 -1.74 -6.09 1.35
C LEU A 164 -3.03 -5.45 0.82
N ILE A 165 -4.22 -5.85 1.30
CA ILE A 165 -5.47 -5.46 0.66
C ILE A 165 -5.68 -3.94 0.70
N PRO A 166 -5.54 -3.26 1.85
CA PRO A 166 -5.85 -1.84 1.93
C PRO A 166 -4.93 -0.96 1.11
N GLY A 167 -3.62 -1.20 1.11
CA GLY A 167 -2.66 -0.37 0.39
C GLY A 167 -2.34 -0.92 -1.00
N VAL A 168 -1.61 -2.04 -1.04
CA VAL A 168 -1.04 -2.60 -2.27
C VAL A 168 -2.13 -3.00 -3.27
N ILE A 169 -3.19 -3.68 -2.82
CA ILE A 169 -4.18 -4.24 -3.75
C ILE A 169 -5.26 -3.22 -4.09
N SER A 170 -5.89 -2.59 -3.09
CA SER A 170 -7.01 -1.68 -3.37
C SER A 170 -6.57 -0.45 -4.17
N LEU A 171 -5.49 0.21 -3.73
CA LEU A 171 -4.96 1.42 -4.36
C LEU A 171 -4.00 1.05 -5.50
N GLY A 172 -3.05 0.15 -5.24
CA GLY A 172 -2.01 -0.17 -6.21
C GLY A 172 -2.52 -0.93 -7.43
N VAL A 173 -3.43 -1.90 -7.24
CA VAL A 173 -3.90 -2.80 -8.30
C VAL A 173 -5.31 -2.44 -8.78
N ILE A 174 -6.31 -2.44 -7.90
CA ILE A 174 -7.73 -2.30 -8.26
C ILE A 174 -7.99 -0.90 -8.84
N ASP A 175 -7.64 0.15 -8.11
CA ASP A 175 -7.82 1.54 -8.55
C ASP A 175 -6.99 1.87 -9.81
N SER A 176 -5.76 1.35 -9.91
CA SER A 176 -4.93 1.49 -11.12
C SER A 176 -5.54 0.79 -12.33
N ALA A 177 -5.93 -0.47 -12.20
CA ALA A 177 -6.52 -1.24 -13.29
C ALA A 177 -7.87 -0.66 -13.71
N ALA A 178 -8.70 -0.25 -12.74
CA ALA A 178 -9.99 0.39 -13.03
C ALA A 178 -9.84 1.67 -13.85
N ALA A 179 -8.88 2.52 -13.48
CA ALA A 179 -8.60 3.75 -14.21
C ALA A 179 -8.01 3.49 -15.61
N ILE A 180 -7.07 2.55 -15.76
CA ILE A 180 -6.44 2.26 -17.06
C ILE A 180 -7.45 1.60 -18.01
N VAL A 181 -8.18 0.57 -17.56
CA VAL A 181 -9.17 -0.13 -18.37
C VAL A 181 -10.32 0.81 -18.73
N GLY A 182 -10.81 1.60 -17.78
CA GLY A 182 -11.87 2.59 -17.99
C GLY A 182 -11.48 3.74 -18.94
N SER A 183 -10.17 4.06 -19.05
CA SER A 183 -9.68 5.18 -19.88
C SER A 183 -9.08 4.78 -21.24
N SER A 184 -8.73 3.50 -21.43
CA SER A 184 -7.94 3.03 -22.58
C SER A 184 -8.69 2.00 -23.45
N PHE A 185 -9.27 0.96 -22.84
CA PHE A 185 -9.48 -0.30 -23.56
C PHE A 185 -10.86 -0.42 -24.21
N MET A 186 -11.89 0.26 -23.71
CA MET A 186 -13.28 0.04 -24.16
C MET A 186 -14.11 1.32 -24.29
N LEU A 187 -13.60 2.30 -25.04
CA LEU A 187 -14.41 3.49 -25.40
C LEU A 187 -15.74 3.10 -26.09
N ARG A 188 -15.75 2.00 -26.87
CA ARG A 188 -16.92 1.50 -27.60
C ARG A 188 -18.01 0.87 -26.71
N TYR A 189 -17.64 0.34 -25.54
CA TYR A 189 -18.56 -0.28 -24.57
C TYR A 189 -18.70 0.55 -23.29
N ARG A 190 -18.24 1.81 -23.32
CA ARG A 190 -18.28 2.74 -22.19
C ARG A 190 -19.73 3.08 -21.88
N LYS A 191 -20.34 2.30 -21.00
CA LYS A 191 -21.54 2.72 -20.30
C LYS A 191 -21.10 3.27 -18.96
N ALA A 192 -21.43 4.54 -18.71
CA ALA A 192 -21.33 5.11 -17.38
C ALA A 192 -22.14 4.22 -16.44
N LEU A 193 -21.55 3.87 -15.30
CA LEU A 193 -22.21 3.00 -14.33
C LEU A 193 -23.54 3.61 -13.86
N GLY A 194 -23.64 4.94 -13.91
CA GLY A 194 -24.84 5.70 -13.58
C GLY A 194 -26.02 5.37 -14.49
N GLY A 195 -25.80 4.81 -15.68
CA GLY A 195 -26.91 4.33 -16.52
C GLY A 195 -27.58 3.07 -15.96
N TYR A 196 -26.83 2.22 -15.27
CA TYR A 196 -27.33 0.95 -14.70
C TYR A 196 -27.79 1.08 -13.25
N LEU A 197 -27.07 1.87 -12.45
CA LEU A 197 -27.35 2.00 -11.02
C LEU A 197 -28.38 3.08 -10.71
N LYS A 198 -28.77 3.92 -11.67
CA LYS A 198 -29.73 4.99 -11.43
C LYS A 198 -31.09 4.43 -11.01
N ASN A 199 -31.43 4.66 -9.75
CA ASN A 199 -32.72 4.32 -9.18
C ASN A 199 -33.14 5.42 -8.18
N LYS A 200 -34.22 5.19 -7.43
CA LYS A 200 -34.73 6.15 -6.43
C LYS A 200 -33.70 6.49 -5.33
N PHE A 201 -32.80 5.57 -5.02
CA PHE A 201 -31.76 5.71 -3.98
C PHE A 201 -30.45 6.27 -4.54
N PHE A 202 -30.04 5.79 -5.72
CA PHE A 202 -28.80 6.19 -6.39
C PHE A 202 -29.13 7.17 -7.51
N THR A 203 -29.34 8.43 -7.14
CA THR A 203 -29.50 9.51 -8.12
C THR A 203 -28.13 10.10 -8.47
N GLY A 204 -27.96 10.64 -9.68
CA GLY A 204 -26.70 11.29 -10.08
C GLY A 204 -26.34 12.52 -9.24
N ARG A 205 -27.30 13.11 -8.50
CA ARG A 205 -27.03 14.16 -7.50
C ARG A 205 -26.55 13.58 -6.16
N ALA A 206 -27.14 12.47 -5.72
CA ALA A 206 -26.76 11.81 -4.47
C ALA A 206 -25.44 11.06 -4.57
N ASN A 207 -25.07 10.61 -5.78
CA ASN A 207 -23.80 9.94 -6.01
C ASN A 207 -23.15 10.34 -7.34
N PRO A 208 -22.40 11.46 -7.35
CA PRO A 208 -21.71 11.97 -8.53
C PRO A 208 -20.68 10.98 -9.09
N SER A 209 -20.05 10.16 -8.24
CA SER A 209 -19.01 9.19 -8.63
C SER A 209 -19.47 8.27 -9.77
N ILE A 210 -20.71 7.79 -9.66
CA ILE A 210 -21.29 6.77 -10.55
C ILE A 210 -21.43 7.29 -11.99
N SER A 211 -21.51 8.62 -12.15
CA SER A 211 -21.61 9.26 -13.47
C SER A 211 -20.27 9.33 -14.22
N HIS A 212 -19.14 9.32 -13.50
CA HIS A 212 -17.80 9.43 -14.09
C HIS A 212 -17.06 8.09 -14.13
N LYS A 213 -17.45 7.12 -13.31
CA LYS A 213 -16.90 5.76 -13.28
C LYS A 213 -17.58 4.86 -14.33
N THR A 214 -16.81 3.90 -14.86
CA THR A 214 -17.23 3.03 -15.97
C THR A 214 -17.37 1.58 -15.52
N THR A 215 -18.40 0.87 -15.99
CA THR A 215 -18.58 -0.57 -15.73
C THR A 215 -17.36 -1.40 -16.11
N THR A 216 -16.76 -1.10 -17.27
CA THR A 216 -15.57 -1.78 -17.79
C THR A 216 -14.35 -1.57 -16.90
N GLY A 217 -14.16 -0.34 -16.40
CA GLY A 217 -13.15 -0.02 -15.38
C GLY A 217 -13.36 -0.83 -14.12
N THR A 218 -14.56 -0.80 -13.52
CA THR A 218 -14.86 -1.57 -12.30
C THR A 218 -14.62 -3.07 -12.48
N ILE A 219 -15.03 -3.66 -13.62
CA ILE A 219 -14.74 -5.06 -13.93
C ILE A 219 -13.23 -5.30 -14.08
N GLY A 220 -12.52 -4.40 -14.76
CA GLY A 220 -11.07 -4.47 -14.91
C GLY A 220 -10.33 -4.43 -13.56
N GLY A 221 -10.74 -3.53 -12.67
CA GLY A 221 -10.26 -3.45 -11.30
C GLY A 221 -10.50 -4.74 -10.51
N PHE A 222 -11.72 -5.27 -10.57
CA PHE A 222 -12.09 -6.50 -9.87
C PHE A 222 -11.27 -7.70 -10.37
N VAL A 223 -11.19 -7.91 -11.68
CA VAL A 223 -10.43 -9.01 -12.27
C VAL A 223 -8.95 -8.89 -11.94
N ALA A 224 -8.35 -7.71 -12.07
CA ALA A 224 -6.96 -7.49 -11.71
C ALA A 224 -6.69 -7.75 -10.22
N GLY A 225 -7.57 -7.26 -9.34
CA GLY A 225 -7.50 -7.50 -7.90
C GLY A 225 -7.60 -8.99 -7.55
N LEU A 226 -8.53 -9.72 -8.17
CA LEU A 226 -8.68 -11.17 -7.97
C LEU A 226 -7.43 -11.93 -8.43
N LEU A 227 -6.95 -11.68 -9.64
CA LEU A 227 -5.79 -12.37 -10.19
C LEU A 227 -4.53 -12.11 -9.36
N PHE A 228 -4.31 -10.84 -8.97
CA PHE A 228 -3.19 -10.48 -8.12
C PHE A 228 -3.32 -11.12 -6.74
N TRP A 229 -4.51 -11.13 -6.13
CA TRP A 229 -4.70 -11.77 -4.83
C TRP A 229 -4.49 -13.28 -4.88
N ILE A 230 -4.95 -13.96 -5.93
CA ILE A 230 -4.67 -15.39 -6.15
C ILE A 230 -3.17 -15.63 -6.27
N LEU A 231 -2.44 -14.77 -6.99
CA LEU A 231 -0.98 -14.83 -7.09
C LEU A 231 -0.33 -14.70 -5.70
N ILE A 232 -0.75 -13.74 -4.88
CA ILE A 232 -0.24 -13.57 -3.50
C ILE A 232 -0.51 -14.82 -2.67
N LEU A 233 -1.74 -15.34 -2.70
CA LEU A 233 -2.10 -16.54 -1.93
C LEU A 233 -1.26 -17.75 -2.35
N LYS A 234 -0.97 -17.90 -3.65
CA LYS A 234 -0.08 -18.95 -4.16
C LYS A 234 1.37 -18.76 -3.71
N LEU A 235 1.89 -17.54 -3.78
CA LEU A 235 3.24 -17.21 -3.32
C LEU A 235 3.40 -17.38 -1.80
N ALA A 236 2.34 -17.16 -1.04
CA ALA A 236 2.29 -17.36 0.41
C ALA A 236 1.89 -18.79 0.81
N GLU A 237 1.73 -19.71 -0.17
CA GLU A 237 1.35 -21.12 0.03
C GLU A 237 0.05 -21.30 0.84
N VAL A 238 -0.89 -20.34 0.73
CA VAL A 238 -2.16 -20.37 1.47
C VAL A 238 -3.21 -21.18 0.69
N PRO A 239 -3.92 -22.13 1.34
CA PRO A 239 -4.97 -22.90 0.69
C PRO A 239 -6.15 -22.01 0.27
N LEU A 240 -6.46 -22.06 -1.03
CA LEU A 240 -7.54 -21.27 -1.65
C LEU A 240 -8.93 -21.66 -1.14
N MET A 241 -9.14 -22.95 -0.84
CA MET A 241 -10.44 -23.50 -0.47
C MET A 241 -10.75 -23.41 1.03
N SER A 242 -9.86 -22.81 1.82
CA SER A 242 -10.15 -22.60 3.24
C SER A 242 -11.18 -21.47 3.42
N LEU A 243 -12.09 -21.63 4.38
CA LEU A 243 -13.13 -20.65 4.64
C LEU A 243 -12.59 -19.23 4.93
N PRO A 244 -11.51 -19.04 5.71
CA PRO A 244 -10.92 -17.72 5.91
C PRO A 244 -10.36 -17.10 4.63
N THR A 245 -9.76 -17.91 3.75
CA THR A 245 -9.31 -17.43 2.43
C THR A 245 -10.50 -16.99 1.58
N MET A 246 -11.63 -17.70 1.64
CA MET A 246 -12.83 -17.29 0.92
C MET A 246 -13.34 -15.90 1.35
N TYR A 247 -13.26 -15.57 2.64
CA TYR A 247 -13.63 -14.23 3.12
C TYR A 247 -12.72 -13.13 2.58
N SER A 248 -11.43 -13.40 2.37
CA SER A 248 -10.53 -12.40 1.79
C SER A 248 -10.91 -11.99 0.35
N PHE A 249 -11.62 -12.84 -0.41
CA PHE A 249 -12.14 -12.47 -1.73
C PHE A 249 -13.32 -11.49 -1.65
N LEU A 250 -14.11 -11.53 -0.57
CA LEU A 250 -15.13 -10.51 -0.33
C LEU A 250 -14.50 -9.13 -0.14
N MET A 251 -13.29 -9.05 0.41
CA MET A 251 -12.55 -7.80 0.54
C MET A 251 -12.11 -7.23 -0.82
N ILE A 252 -11.79 -8.09 -1.80
CA ILE A 252 -11.50 -7.65 -3.17
C ILE A 252 -12.76 -7.05 -3.82
N ALA A 253 -13.91 -7.69 -3.63
CA ALA A 253 -15.19 -7.17 -4.09
C ALA A 253 -15.53 -5.84 -3.39
N ALA A 254 -15.34 -5.76 -2.07
CA ALA A 254 -15.55 -4.54 -1.29
C ALA A 254 -14.65 -3.39 -1.75
N ALA A 255 -13.36 -3.65 -2.00
CA ALA A 255 -12.42 -2.64 -2.52
C ALA A 255 -12.88 -2.09 -3.87
N THR A 256 -13.30 -2.97 -4.78
CA THR A 256 -13.79 -2.59 -6.11
C THR A 256 -15.08 -1.77 -5.99
N LEU A 257 -16.00 -2.18 -5.12
CA LEU A 257 -17.25 -1.45 -4.90
C LEU A 257 -17.00 -0.07 -4.26
N THR A 258 -16.04 0.01 -3.34
CA THR A 258 -15.69 1.26 -2.68
C THR A 258 -15.03 2.23 -3.66
N GLU A 259 -14.12 1.76 -4.53
CA GLU A 259 -13.55 2.56 -5.63
C GLU A 259 -14.65 3.13 -6.55
N CYS A 260 -15.68 2.34 -6.81
CA CYS A 260 -16.80 2.74 -7.64
C CYS A 260 -17.65 3.85 -7.01
N PHE A 261 -17.85 3.83 -5.69
CA PHE A 261 -18.72 4.78 -4.98
C PHE A 261 -18.00 5.97 -4.35
N MET A 262 -16.66 5.99 -4.36
CA MET A 262 -15.91 7.15 -3.92
C MET A 262 -15.64 8.13 -5.07
N ASP A 263 -15.89 9.40 -4.78
CA ASP A 263 -15.46 10.53 -5.62
C ASP A 263 -14.65 11.48 -4.75
N GLY A 264 -13.35 11.20 -4.62
CA GLY A 264 -12.51 11.96 -3.72
C GLY A 264 -11.02 11.74 -3.93
N ILE A 265 -10.31 11.70 -2.81
CA ILE A 265 -8.87 11.50 -2.78
C ILE A 265 -8.64 10.00 -2.60
N ASP A 266 -8.71 9.28 -3.71
CA ASP A 266 -8.68 7.82 -3.75
C ASP A 266 -7.42 7.27 -3.06
N ASN A 267 -6.28 7.96 -3.20
CA ASN A 267 -5.00 7.57 -2.60
C ASN A 267 -5.02 7.49 -1.06
N LEU A 268 -5.99 8.14 -0.40
CA LEU A 268 -6.11 8.14 1.06
C LEU A 268 -7.39 7.44 1.51
N GLN A 269 -8.53 7.79 0.91
CA GLN A 269 -9.83 7.32 1.36
C GLN A 269 -10.01 5.82 1.14
N LEU A 270 -9.57 5.30 -0.02
CA LEU A 270 -9.73 3.88 -0.35
C LEU A 270 -8.99 2.98 0.66
N PRO A 271 -7.68 3.17 0.92
CA PRO A 271 -7.00 2.39 1.95
C PRO A 271 -7.64 2.47 3.33
N LEU A 272 -8.07 3.66 3.77
CA LEU A 272 -8.66 3.84 5.10
C LEU A 272 -9.98 3.08 5.27
N VAL A 273 -10.87 3.13 4.26
CA VAL A 273 -12.10 2.34 4.28
C VAL A 273 -11.77 0.84 4.29
N MET A 274 -10.79 0.42 3.50
CA MET A 274 -10.39 -0.98 3.41
C MET A 274 -9.70 -1.53 4.67
N ILE A 275 -8.98 -0.69 5.42
CA ILE A 275 -8.46 -1.05 6.75
C ILE A 275 -9.61 -1.43 7.67
N SER A 276 -10.62 -0.56 7.76
CA SER A 276 -11.80 -0.81 8.59
C SER A 276 -12.54 -2.05 8.13
N ALA A 277 -12.83 -2.16 6.82
CA ALA A 277 -13.57 -3.29 6.28
C ALA A 277 -12.85 -4.63 6.52
N THR A 278 -11.51 -4.67 6.38
CA THR A 278 -10.74 -5.91 6.61
C THR A 278 -10.84 -6.35 8.07
N CYS A 279 -10.67 -5.43 9.03
CA CYS A 279 -10.81 -5.73 10.45
C CYS A 279 -12.20 -6.27 10.80
N HIS A 280 -13.26 -5.61 10.33
CA HIS A 280 -14.63 -5.97 10.69
C HIS A 280 -15.09 -7.26 10.00
N LEU A 281 -14.70 -7.50 8.74
CA LEU A 281 -15.12 -8.70 8.02
C LEU A 281 -14.62 -9.97 8.73
N PHE A 282 -13.34 -10.00 9.11
CA PHE A 282 -12.80 -11.14 9.83
C PHE A 282 -13.44 -11.28 11.22
N ALA A 283 -13.67 -10.18 11.93
CA ALA A 283 -14.34 -10.22 13.25
C ALA A 283 -15.80 -10.72 13.18
N LEU A 284 -16.52 -10.44 12.09
CA LEU A 284 -17.92 -10.85 11.92
C LEU A 284 -18.06 -12.27 11.40
N LEU A 285 -17.17 -12.70 10.49
CA LEU A 285 -17.31 -13.97 9.78
C LEU A 285 -16.49 -15.11 10.39
N MET A 286 -15.46 -14.81 11.19
CA MET A 286 -14.71 -15.82 11.92
C MET A 286 -15.14 -15.86 13.38
N GLY A 287 -15.35 -17.07 13.92
CA GLY A 287 -15.58 -17.25 15.35
C GLY A 287 -14.33 -16.90 16.18
N GLU A 288 -14.50 -16.54 17.44
CA GLU A 288 -13.39 -16.09 18.32
C GLU A 288 -12.25 -17.12 18.37
N SER A 289 -12.52 -18.42 18.45
CA SER A 289 -11.47 -19.45 18.49
C SER A 289 -10.67 -19.55 17.18
N GLN A 290 -11.28 -19.29 16.04
CA GLN A 290 -10.63 -19.35 14.73
C GLN A 290 -9.79 -18.10 14.43
N LEU A 291 -10.08 -16.99 15.12
CA LEU A 291 -9.32 -15.74 15.01
C LEU A 291 -7.95 -15.81 15.68
N TRP A 292 -7.61 -16.86 16.42
CA TRP A 292 -6.33 -16.90 17.14
C TRP A 292 -5.51 -18.18 16.92
N LEU A 293 -5.94 -19.05 16.00
CA LEU A 293 -5.30 -20.34 15.76
C LEU A 293 -5.02 -20.51 14.27
N ASN A 294 -3.74 -20.53 13.89
CA ASN A 294 -3.31 -21.09 12.62
C ASN A 294 -1.96 -21.81 12.76
N GLU A 295 -2.00 -23.08 13.14
CA GLU A 295 -0.80 -23.92 13.30
C GLU A 295 -0.12 -24.24 11.96
N GLU A 296 -0.86 -24.16 10.85
CA GLU A 296 -0.39 -24.52 9.50
C GLU A 296 0.40 -23.40 8.80
N MET A 297 0.16 -22.14 9.14
CA MET A 297 0.86 -21.01 8.53
C MET A 297 2.01 -20.50 9.40
N ARG A 298 3.20 -21.08 9.23
CA ARG A 298 4.45 -20.53 9.77
C ARG A 298 5.11 -19.59 8.76
N ARG A 299 5.16 -18.30 9.07
CA ARG A 299 5.98 -17.35 8.31
C ARG A 299 7.38 -17.24 8.92
N PRO A 300 8.43 -17.11 8.09
CA PRO A 300 9.73 -16.71 8.60
C PRO A 300 9.60 -15.29 9.18
N ASN A 301 9.85 -15.12 10.48
CA ASN A 301 10.02 -13.79 11.06
C ASN A 301 11.48 -13.37 10.80
N PRO A 302 11.74 -12.39 9.93
CA PRO A 302 13.08 -12.11 9.45
C PRO A 302 14.02 -11.55 10.51
N THR A 303 13.55 -10.87 11.58
CA THR A 303 14.31 -10.62 12.84
C THR A 303 13.43 -10.02 13.95
N THR A 304 13.78 -10.21 15.22
CA THR A 304 13.17 -9.52 16.39
C THR A 304 14.08 -8.46 17.05
N ALA A 305 14.99 -7.84 16.28
CA ALA A 305 15.98 -6.92 16.84
C ALA A 305 15.34 -5.73 17.59
N SER A 306 15.71 -5.56 18.86
CA SER A 306 15.19 -4.52 19.76
C SER A 306 16.26 -3.53 20.26
N SER A 307 17.53 -3.79 19.96
CA SER A 307 18.70 -2.97 20.34
C SER A 307 19.84 -3.15 19.34
N LEU A 308 20.82 -2.25 19.34
CA LEU A 308 22.00 -2.34 18.49
C LEU A 308 22.74 -3.66 18.72
N ALA A 309 22.91 -4.05 19.97
CA ALA A 309 23.57 -5.30 20.33
C ALA A 309 22.78 -6.55 19.87
N SER A 310 21.44 -6.48 19.81
CA SER A 310 20.60 -7.55 19.26
C SER A 310 20.69 -7.61 17.73
N ALA A 311 20.66 -6.46 17.07
CA ALA A 311 20.80 -6.35 15.62
C ALA A 311 22.14 -6.93 15.12
N LEU A 312 23.25 -6.59 15.78
CA LEU A 312 24.59 -7.08 15.42
C LEU A 312 24.78 -8.59 15.65
N ARG A 313 23.96 -9.22 16.50
CA ARG A 313 24.00 -10.65 16.81
C ARG A 313 22.98 -11.48 16.02
N SER A 314 22.04 -10.83 15.31
CA SER A 314 20.99 -11.51 14.57
C SER A 314 21.54 -12.14 13.29
N ALA A 315 21.69 -13.47 13.29
CA ALA A 315 22.16 -14.22 12.13
C ALA A 315 20.98 -14.70 11.27
N TRP A 316 20.73 -14.03 10.14
CA TRP A 316 19.77 -14.52 9.13
C TRP A 316 20.23 -15.84 8.47
N ARG A 317 21.54 -16.13 8.51
CA ARG A 317 22.16 -17.30 7.85
C ARG A 317 21.74 -18.67 8.41
N ASN A 318 21.12 -18.75 9.58
CA ASN A 318 20.80 -20.02 10.24
C ASN A 318 19.34 -20.48 10.08
N PHE A 319 18.53 -19.80 9.28
CA PHE A 319 17.16 -20.26 9.01
C PHE A 319 17.20 -21.39 7.97
N LYS A 320 17.38 -22.64 8.44
CA LYS A 320 17.03 -23.80 7.64
C LYS A 320 15.50 -23.84 7.51
N VAL A 321 15.00 -23.70 6.29
CA VAL A 321 13.65 -24.14 5.96
C VAL A 321 13.65 -25.64 6.18
N ASN A 322 13.11 -26.10 7.30
CA ASN A 322 12.74 -27.51 7.42
C ASN A 322 11.55 -27.69 6.48
N VAL A 323 11.85 -28.20 5.28
CA VAL A 323 10.88 -28.84 4.38
C VAL A 323 10.37 -30.10 5.06
#